data_AF-A0A942GLQ0-F1
#
_entry.id   AF-A0A942GLQ0-F1
#
_cell.length_a   1.000
_cell.length_b   1.000
_cell.length_c   1.000
_cell.angle_alpha   90.00
_cell.angle_beta   90.00
_cell.angle_gamma   90.00
#
_symmetry.space_group_name_H-M   'P 1'
#
loop_
_entity.id
_entity.type
_entity.pdbx_description
1 polymer ?
#
loop_
_entity_poly.entity_id
_entity_poly.type
_entity_poly.pdbx_seq_one_letter_code
_entity_poly.pdbx_strand_id
1 'polypeptide(L)'
;MYRTATFYYFSGTGNTKALAEAAGETISQQGTAITLRDVASHRELCPADLIGVFFPVYCFGAPRIIVNFVRSLPPGEGKAAIVVANAAGTAGPAPAAVARALSQKGYHVKLADWVRMPNNYIVFSEADADSKAAEIVAAGRAKVAELLAALGDAASTLPHYSRFGPLALAHRMFLFGLNYMGRFYRANDACTGCGACVTMCPTQCIALDSDARPRWKAGCEHCMCCVNFCPEAAIEFGRSTKGKKRYTYWMDKAKGTLRHESGS
;
A
#
# COMPACT_ATOMS: atom_id res chain seq x y z
N MET A 1 -16.64 9.44 20.27
CA MET A 1 -15.88 8.18 20.13
C MET A 1 -16.64 7.28 19.16
N TYR A 2 -15.96 6.65 18.20
CA TYR A 2 -16.59 5.83 17.15
C TYR A 2 -16.93 4.43 17.70
N ARG A 3 -18.03 3.79 17.24
CA ARG A 3 -18.35 2.41 17.66
C ARG A 3 -17.73 1.39 16.72
N THR A 4 -17.67 1.72 15.44
CA THR A 4 -17.15 0.86 14.38
C THR A 4 -16.19 1.63 13.46
N ALA A 5 -15.10 0.97 13.06
CA ALA A 5 -14.18 1.50 12.06
C ALA A 5 -13.82 0.44 11.01
N THR A 6 -13.80 0.84 9.73
CA THR A 6 -13.26 0.01 8.65
C THR A 6 -12.03 0.65 8.03
N PHE A 7 -10.88 -0.02 8.10
CA PHE A 7 -9.63 0.43 7.49
C PHE A 7 -9.39 -0.33 6.19
N TYR A 8 -9.59 0.39 5.10
CA TYR A 8 -9.29 -0.04 3.75
C TYR A 8 -7.83 0.24 3.44
N TYR A 9 -7.11 -0.77 2.96
CA TYR A 9 -5.70 -0.63 2.62
C TYR A 9 -5.38 -1.31 1.29
N PHE A 10 -4.32 -0.86 0.64
CA PHE A 10 -3.66 -1.62 -0.42
C PHE A 10 -2.19 -1.81 -0.05
N SER A 11 -1.64 -3.00 -0.24
CA SER A 11 -0.24 -3.26 0.13
C SER A 11 0.45 -4.19 -0.86
N GLY A 12 1.52 -3.73 -1.51
CA GLY A 12 2.33 -4.56 -2.40
C GLY A 12 3.24 -5.53 -1.63
N THR A 13 4.02 -5.01 -0.67
CA THR A 13 5.04 -5.77 0.07
C THR A 13 4.81 -5.79 1.59
N GLY A 14 3.61 -5.42 2.04
CA GLY A 14 3.18 -5.55 3.44
C GLY A 14 3.36 -4.30 4.31
N ASN A 15 4.17 -3.31 3.89
CA ASN A 15 4.35 -2.05 4.64
C ASN A 15 3.04 -1.38 5.04
N THR A 16 2.12 -1.24 4.10
CA THR A 16 0.85 -0.53 4.35
C THR A 16 -0.06 -1.34 5.28
N LYS A 17 -0.03 -2.67 5.13
CA LYS A 17 -0.78 -3.56 6.01
C LYS A 17 -0.30 -3.44 7.46
N ALA A 18 1.01 -3.43 7.68
CA ALA A 18 1.59 -3.26 9.00
C ALA A 18 1.12 -1.97 9.70
N LEU A 19 0.92 -0.89 8.94
CA LEU A 19 0.37 0.37 9.46
C LEU A 19 -1.13 0.28 9.72
N ALA A 20 -1.91 -0.34 8.84
CA ALA A 20 -3.35 -0.53 9.03
C ALA A 20 -3.65 -1.44 10.24
N GLU A 21 -2.84 -2.47 10.48
CA GLU A 21 -2.90 -3.33 11.67
C GLU A 21 -2.60 -2.55 12.94
N ALA A 22 -1.48 -1.82 12.99
CA ALA A 22 -1.11 -0.99 14.15
C ALA A 22 -2.17 0.10 14.45
N ALA A 23 -2.77 0.67 13.40
CA ALA A 23 -3.88 1.59 13.54
C ALA A 23 -5.11 0.92 14.15
N GLY A 24 -5.44 -0.29 13.68
CA GLY A 24 -6.56 -1.09 14.20
C GLY A 24 -6.36 -1.43 15.68
N GLU A 25 -5.18 -1.92 16.05
CA GLU A 25 -4.79 -2.21 17.43
C GLU A 25 -4.94 -0.97 18.33
N THR A 26 -4.56 0.21 17.84
CA THR A 26 -4.64 1.46 18.62
C THR A 26 -6.08 1.91 18.84
N ILE A 27 -6.92 1.89 17.79
CA ILE A 27 -8.31 2.36 17.88
C ILE A 27 -9.21 1.32 18.59
N SER A 28 -8.88 0.02 18.51
CA SER A 28 -9.64 -1.01 19.23
C SER A 28 -9.48 -0.92 20.74
N GLN A 29 -8.32 -0.48 21.24
CA GLN A 29 -8.10 -0.19 22.67
C GLN A 29 -9.04 0.90 23.21
N GLN A 30 -9.63 1.71 22.34
CA GLN A 30 -10.63 2.73 22.68
C GLN A 30 -12.07 2.18 22.61
N GLY A 31 -12.25 0.86 22.53
CA GLY A 31 -13.57 0.21 22.47
C GLY A 31 -14.25 0.25 21.11
N THR A 32 -13.52 0.57 20.03
CA THR A 32 -14.06 0.58 18.66
C THR A 32 -13.88 -0.79 18.00
N ALA A 33 -14.94 -1.35 17.41
CA ALA A 33 -14.83 -2.57 16.62
C ALA A 33 -14.14 -2.28 15.27
N ILE A 34 -13.08 -3.02 14.94
CA ILE A 34 -12.25 -2.78 13.74
C ILE A 34 -12.48 -3.85 12.69
N THR A 35 -12.62 -3.43 11.43
CA THR A 35 -12.53 -4.29 10.25
C THR A 35 -11.37 -3.82 9.36
N LEU A 36 -10.45 -4.72 8.99
CA LEU A 36 -9.40 -4.43 8.00
C LEU A 36 -9.77 -5.03 6.65
N ARG A 37 -9.65 -4.26 5.56
CA ARG A 37 -9.97 -4.71 4.20
C ARG A 37 -8.85 -4.37 3.22
N ASP A 38 -8.25 -5.39 2.62
CA ASP A 38 -7.39 -5.18 1.45
C ASP A 38 -8.26 -4.90 0.22
N VAL A 39 -8.19 -3.70 -0.34
CA VAL A 39 -9.00 -3.27 -1.48
C VAL A 39 -8.64 -3.98 -2.79
N ALA A 40 -7.48 -4.64 -2.85
CA ALA A 40 -7.13 -5.48 -4.00
C ALA A 40 -7.94 -6.79 -4.00
N SER A 41 -8.21 -7.36 -2.82
CA SER A 41 -8.88 -8.66 -2.66
C SER A 41 -10.37 -8.53 -2.34
N HIS A 42 -10.78 -7.46 -1.64
CA HIS A 42 -12.14 -7.25 -1.18
C HIS A 42 -12.62 -5.87 -1.58
N ARG A 43 -13.64 -5.82 -2.45
CA ARG A 43 -14.24 -4.56 -2.93
C ARG A 43 -15.54 -4.20 -2.20
N GLU A 44 -16.04 -5.11 -1.38
CA GLU A 44 -17.23 -4.90 -0.58
C GLU A 44 -16.98 -3.84 0.48
N LEU A 45 -17.94 -2.91 0.60
CA LEU A 45 -17.90 -1.87 1.60
C LEU A 45 -18.56 -2.38 2.87
N CYS A 46 -17.85 -2.25 3.99
CA CYS A 46 -18.40 -2.52 5.31
C CYS A 46 -18.93 -1.21 5.91
N PRO A 47 -20.19 -1.20 6.41
CA PRO A 47 -20.71 -0.08 7.19
C PRO A 47 -19.81 0.18 8.42
N ALA A 48 -19.44 1.44 8.62
CA ALA A 48 -18.69 1.89 9.79
C ALA A 48 -18.92 3.38 10.05
N ASP A 49 -18.70 3.82 11.29
CA ASP A 49 -18.75 5.23 11.71
C ASP A 49 -17.49 6.00 11.27
N LEU A 50 -16.37 5.29 11.23
CA LEU A 50 -15.07 5.77 10.79
C LEU A 50 -14.57 4.89 9.64
N ILE A 51 -14.09 5.52 8.57
CA ILE A 51 -13.28 4.82 7.55
C ILE A 51 -11.84 5.28 7.59
N GLY A 52 -10.92 4.37 7.30
CA GLY A 52 -9.51 4.70 7.08
C GLY A 52 -9.06 4.24 5.70
N VAL A 53 -8.26 5.08 5.02
CA VAL A 53 -7.66 4.74 3.72
C VAL A 53 -6.14 4.75 3.86
N PHE A 54 -5.54 3.55 3.76
CA PHE A 54 -4.11 3.34 3.93
C PHE A 54 -3.47 2.91 2.60
N PHE A 55 -2.38 3.53 2.19
CA PHE A 55 -1.76 3.18 0.90
C PHE A 55 -0.27 3.52 0.79
N PRO A 56 0.51 2.77 -0.01
CA PRO A 56 1.87 3.15 -0.36
C PRO A 56 1.86 4.26 -1.40
N VAL A 57 2.86 5.12 -1.40
CA VAL A 57 2.98 6.22 -2.37
C VAL A 57 3.69 5.71 -3.62
N TYR A 58 3.03 5.78 -4.77
CA TYR A 58 3.59 5.44 -6.07
C TYR A 58 3.75 6.70 -6.89
N CYS A 59 5.00 7.06 -7.20
CA CYS A 59 5.37 8.28 -7.92
C CYS A 59 4.65 9.53 -7.36
N PHE A 60 4.86 9.80 -6.07
CA PHE A 60 4.30 10.97 -5.34
C PHE A 60 2.77 11.02 -5.23
N GLY A 61 2.06 9.96 -5.60
CA GLY A 61 0.59 9.90 -5.50
C GLY A 61 0.08 8.54 -5.03
N ALA A 62 -1.25 8.42 -4.95
CA ALA A 62 -1.90 7.16 -4.59
C ALA A 62 -1.86 6.15 -5.75
N PRO A 63 -1.76 4.84 -5.47
CA PRO A 63 -1.86 3.79 -6.49
C PRO A 63 -3.22 3.86 -7.19
N ARG A 64 -3.29 3.45 -8.46
CA ARG A 64 -4.52 3.42 -9.25
C ARG A 64 -5.61 2.60 -8.56
N ILE A 65 -5.26 1.51 -7.87
CA ILE A 65 -6.21 0.72 -7.07
C ILE A 65 -6.92 1.60 -6.02
N ILE A 66 -6.17 2.43 -5.31
CA ILE A 66 -6.70 3.32 -4.26
C ILE A 66 -7.49 4.47 -4.87
N VAL A 67 -6.98 5.05 -5.96
CA VAL A 67 -7.71 6.09 -6.70
C VAL A 67 -9.08 5.57 -7.17
N ASN A 68 -9.13 4.36 -7.72
CA ASN A 68 -10.37 3.73 -8.17
C ASN A 68 -11.30 3.38 -7.00
N PHE A 69 -10.75 2.87 -5.89
CA PHE A 69 -11.50 2.58 -4.68
C PHE A 69 -12.16 3.84 -4.09
N VAL A 70 -11.40 4.93 -3.92
CA VAL A 70 -11.96 6.20 -3.40
C VAL A 70 -13.05 6.75 -4.33
N ARG A 71 -12.89 6.59 -5.65
CA ARG A 71 -13.93 6.95 -6.62
C ARG A 71 -15.19 6.09 -6.50
N SER A 72 -15.08 4.80 -6.16
CA SER A 72 -16.22 3.89 -6.01
C SER A 72 -16.96 4.00 -4.68
N LEU A 73 -16.41 4.70 -3.68
CA LEU A 73 -17.11 4.94 -2.42
C LEU A 73 -18.47 5.64 -2.62
N PRO A 74 -19.46 5.44 -1.75
CA PRO A 74 -20.71 6.21 -1.78
C PRO A 74 -20.45 7.68 -1.38
N PRO A 75 -21.48 8.55 -1.46
CA PRO A 75 -21.49 9.81 -0.72
C PRO A 75 -21.15 9.57 0.76
N GLY A 76 -20.33 10.44 1.32
CA GLY A 76 -19.82 10.30 2.68
C GLY A 76 -20.82 10.69 3.76
N GLU A 77 -21.77 11.58 3.45
CA GLU A 77 -22.84 12.01 4.38
C GLU A 77 -22.30 12.46 5.76
N GLY A 78 -21.15 13.13 5.79
CA GLY A 78 -20.51 13.60 7.01
C GLY A 78 -19.71 12.54 7.77
N LYS A 79 -19.68 11.28 7.30
CA LYS A 79 -18.93 10.17 7.91
C LYS A 79 -17.45 10.51 8.07
N ALA A 80 -16.89 10.16 9.23
CA ALA A 80 -15.50 10.45 9.53
C ALA A 80 -14.55 9.60 8.68
N ALA A 81 -13.44 10.21 8.25
CA ALA A 81 -12.41 9.53 7.50
C ALA A 81 -11.00 9.89 7.98
N ILE A 82 -10.08 8.93 7.90
CA ILE A 82 -8.64 9.15 8.03
C ILE A 82 -7.90 8.68 6.78
N VAL A 83 -6.77 9.31 6.51
CA VAL A 83 -5.90 8.97 5.38
C VAL A 83 -4.48 8.83 5.90
N VAL A 84 -3.86 7.67 5.67
CA VAL A 84 -2.47 7.41 6.06
C VAL A 84 -1.72 6.83 4.88
N ALA A 85 -0.83 7.61 4.27
CA ALA A 85 0.06 7.11 3.23
C ALA A 85 1.38 6.59 3.82
N ASN A 86 2.15 5.84 3.03
CA ASN A 86 3.55 5.55 3.39
C ASN A 86 4.49 5.64 2.21
N ALA A 87 5.73 5.99 2.49
CA ALA A 87 6.80 6.09 1.50
C ALA A 87 8.16 5.84 2.15
N ALA A 88 9.15 5.43 1.35
CA ALA A 88 10.54 5.38 1.81
C ALA A 88 11.20 6.76 1.83
N GLY A 89 10.88 7.61 0.84
CA GLY A 89 11.44 8.96 0.70
C GLY A 89 10.46 10.06 1.11
N THR A 90 9.42 10.28 0.30
CA THR A 90 8.41 11.32 0.53
C THR A 90 7.05 10.89 0.00
N ALA A 91 5.99 11.31 0.68
CA ALA A 91 4.63 11.05 0.23
C ALA A 91 4.13 12.06 -0.82
N GLY A 92 4.86 13.15 -1.06
CA GLY A 92 4.40 14.22 -1.95
C GLY A 92 2.97 14.69 -1.59
N PRO A 93 2.14 15.07 -2.58
CA PRO A 93 0.75 15.46 -2.32
C PRO A 93 -0.21 14.30 -2.05
N ALA A 94 0.24 13.04 -2.02
CA ALA A 94 -0.64 11.88 -2.05
C ALA A 94 -1.70 11.83 -0.92
N PRO A 95 -1.35 12.03 0.38
CA PRO A 95 -2.33 11.99 1.46
C PRO A 95 -3.42 13.04 1.27
N ALA A 96 -3.05 14.27 0.94
CA ALA A 96 -4.03 15.34 0.75
C ALA A 96 -4.84 15.22 -0.53
N ALA A 97 -4.28 14.65 -1.60
CA ALA A 97 -5.05 14.37 -2.81
C ALA A 97 -6.19 13.38 -2.51
N VAL A 98 -5.91 12.33 -1.73
CA VAL A 98 -6.94 11.37 -1.29
C VAL A 98 -7.91 12.00 -0.29
N ALA A 99 -7.41 12.78 0.69
CA ALA A 99 -8.25 13.51 1.63
C ALA A 99 -9.22 14.45 0.92
N ARG A 100 -8.73 15.24 -0.05
CA ARG A 100 -9.55 16.14 -0.87
C ARG A 100 -10.62 15.37 -1.64
N ALA A 101 -10.27 14.23 -2.24
CA ALA A 101 -11.22 13.39 -2.95
C ALA A 101 -12.32 12.84 -2.02
N LEU A 102 -11.98 12.45 -0.80
CA LEU A 102 -12.95 12.04 0.22
C LEU A 102 -13.84 13.23 0.67
N SER A 103 -13.26 14.39 0.96
CA SER A 103 -14.02 15.59 1.34
C SER A 103 -14.98 16.05 0.25
N GLN A 104 -14.58 15.98 -1.03
CA GLN A 104 -15.46 16.28 -2.17
C GLN A 104 -16.66 15.33 -2.28
N LYS A 105 -16.54 14.11 -1.73
CA LYS A 105 -17.64 13.15 -1.64
C LYS A 105 -18.50 13.34 -0.38
N GLY A 106 -18.18 14.31 0.47
CA GLY A 106 -18.92 14.59 1.70
C GLY A 106 -18.42 13.84 2.94
N TYR A 107 -17.21 13.25 2.91
CA TYR A 107 -16.59 12.70 4.12
C TYR A 107 -15.93 13.79 4.96
N HIS A 108 -16.02 13.67 6.27
CA HIS A 108 -15.32 14.54 7.21
C HIS A 108 -13.93 13.99 7.52
N VAL A 109 -12.92 14.43 6.77
CA VAL A 109 -11.55 13.97 6.97
C VAL A 109 -10.97 14.58 8.24
N LYS A 110 -10.62 13.71 9.20
CA LYS A 110 -10.10 14.05 10.53
C LYS A 110 -8.58 14.10 10.57
N LEU A 111 -7.93 13.24 9.78
CA LEU A 111 -6.48 13.11 9.69
C LEU A 111 -6.11 12.78 8.25
N ALA A 112 -5.08 13.44 7.73
CA ALA A 112 -4.42 13.03 6.50
C ALA A 112 -2.91 13.20 6.66
N ASP A 113 -2.16 12.11 6.78
CA ASP A 113 -0.71 12.20 6.96
C ASP A 113 0.00 11.02 6.29
N TRP A 114 1.32 10.96 6.43
CA TRP A 114 2.13 9.87 5.93
C TRP A 114 3.18 9.41 6.94
N VAL A 115 3.57 8.15 6.81
CA VAL A 115 4.52 7.49 7.68
C VAL A 115 5.66 6.91 6.84
N ARG A 116 6.90 7.07 7.29
CA ARG A 116 8.05 6.46 6.62
C ARG A 116 8.02 4.94 6.82
N MET A 117 8.17 4.19 5.72
CA MET A 117 8.26 2.71 5.72
C MET A 117 9.46 2.25 4.86
N PRO A 118 9.95 1.01 5.00
CA PRO A 118 11.13 0.55 4.26
C PRO A 118 10.98 0.63 2.75
N ASN A 119 12.09 0.83 2.05
CA ASN A 119 12.13 0.85 0.60
C ASN A 119 11.90 -0.54 0.01
N ASN A 120 10.79 -0.66 -0.71
CA ASN A 120 10.43 -1.85 -1.48
C ASN A 120 10.53 -1.63 -3.00
N TYR A 121 10.80 -0.40 -3.43
CA TYR A 121 10.89 -0.02 -4.84
C TYR A 121 12.37 -0.01 -5.27
N ILE A 122 12.80 -1.13 -5.83
CA ILE A 122 14.22 -1.37 -6.13
C ILE A 122 14.62 -1.06 -7.58
N VAL A 123 13.78 -0.36 -8.35
CA VAL A 123 14.10 0.02 -9.73
C VAL A 123 15.20 1.10 -9.76
N PHE A 124 15.05 2.15 -8.93
CA PHE A 124 15.99 3.29 -8.87
C PHE A 124 16.85 3.33 -7.61
N SER A 125 16.67 2.38 -6.70
CA SER A 125 17.38 2.31 -5.41
C SER A 125 17.55 0.87 -4.94
N GLU A 126 18.21 0.68 -3.80
CA GLU A 126 18.34 -0.60 -3.11
C GLU A 126 17.31 -0.72 -1.98
N ALA A 127 16.93 -1.96 -1.65
CA ALA A 127 16.14 -2.22 -0.45
C ALA A 127 16.98 -2.00 0.82
N ASP A 128 16.33 -1.60 1.90
CA ASP A 128 16.99 -1.47 3.20
C ASP A 128 17.58 -2.80 3.67
N ALA A 129 18.67 -2.75 4.44
CA ALA A 129 19.16 -3.90 5.19
C ALA A 129 18.06 -4.44 6.11
N ASP A 130 18.00 -5.75 6.38
CA ASP A 130 16.86 -6.35 7.09
C ASP A 130 16.71 -5.79 8.52
N SER A 131 17.82 -5.54 9.23
CA SER A 131 17.81 -4.88 10.54
C SER A 131 17.25 -3.46 10.46
N LYS A 132 17.69 -2.69 9.45
CA LYS A 132 17.21 -1.32 9.25
C LYS A 132 15.74 -1.29 8.85
N ALA A 133 15.30 -2.22 8.01
CA ALA A 133 13.91 -2.36 7.64
C ALA A 133 13.03 -2.67 8.86
N ALA A 134 13.49 -3.56 9.75
CA ALA A 134 12.78 -3.87 11.00
C ALA A 134 12.66 -2.65 11.92
N GLU A 135 13.74 -1.86 12.10
CA GLU A 135 13.69 -0.59 12.84
C GLU A 135 12.68 0.40 12.24
N ILE A 136 12.70 0.57 10.92
CA ILE A 136 11.79 1.49 10.23
C ILE A 136 10.33 1.02 10.37
N VAL A 137 10.06 -0.29 10.27
CA VAL A 137 8.71 -0.85 10.51
C VAL A 137 8.24 -0.57 11.93
N ALA A 138 9.09 -0.82 12.94
CA ALA A 138 8.74 -0.57 14.33
C ALA A 138 8.44 0.91 14.58
N ALA A 139 9.30 1.81 14.09
CA ALA A 139 9.09 3.26 14.17
C ALA A 139 7.82 3.70 13.43
N GLY A 140 7.52 3.12 12.25
CA GLY A 140 6.32 3.42 11.50
C GLY A 140 5.04 3.01 12.22
N ARG A 141 5.02 1.79 12.81
CA ARG A 141 3.91 1.33 13.65
C ARG A 141 3.70 2.23 14.87
N ALA A 142 4.77 2.64 15.55
CA ALA A 142 4.67 3.58 16.66
C ALA A 142 4.13 4.95 16.21
N LYS A 143 4.57 5.46 15.05
CA LYS A 143 4.11 6.76 14.55
C LYS A 143 2.62 6.77 14.20
N VAL A 144 2.11 5.72 13.56
CA VAL A 144 0.67 5.67 13.24
C VAL A 144 -0.17 5.54 14.52
N ALA A 145 0.31 4.83 15.54
CA ALA A 145 -0.36 4.76 16.84
C ALA A 145 -0.43 6.15 17.50
N GLU A 146 0.68 6.90 17.50
CA GLU A 146 0.73 8.28 18.00
C GLU A 146 -0.27 9.20 17.28
N LEU A 147 -0.31 9.15 15.94
CA LEU A 147 -1.23 9.94 15.13
C LEU A 147 -2.71 9.66 15.46
N LEU A 148 -3.03 8.40 15.80
CA LEU A 148 -4.39 7.96 16.05
C LEU A 148 -4.82 8.07 17.52
N ALA A 149 -3.88 8.03 18.46
CA ALA A 149 -4.16 8.36 19.86
C ALA A 149 -4.68 9.80 20.00
N ALA A 150 -4.17 10.73 19.17
CA ALA A 150 -4.58 12.13 19.15
C ALA A 150 -5.94 12.39 18.46
N LEU A 151 -6.53 11.38 17.80
CA LEU A 151 -7.79 11.53 17.04
C LEU A 151 -9.01 11.83 17.94
N GLY A 152 -8.87 11.63 19.26
CA GLY A 152 -9.92 11.84 20.27
C GLY A 152 -10.13 13.29 20.72
N ASP A 153 -9.13 14.18 20.58
CA ASP A 153 -9.11 15.49 21.26
C ASP A 153 -8.84 16.72 20.38
N ALA A 154 -8.63 16.61 19.06
CA ALA A 154 -8.19 17.76 18.25
C ALA A 154 -8.88 17.94 16.89
N ALA A 155 -8.86 19.21 16.45
CA ALA A 155 -9.27 19.69 15.13
C ALA A 155 -8.60 18.90 13.98
N SER A 156 -9.24 18.89 12.80
CA SER A 156 -8.75 18.16 11.63
C SER A 156 -7.28 18.50 11.33
N THR A 157 -6.41 17.50 11.36
CA THR A 157 -5.02 17.61 10.93
C THR A 157 -4.94 17.36 9.43
N LEU A 158 -5.18 18.43 8.67
CA LEU A 158 -5.04 18.43 7.21
C LEU A 158 -3.76 19.20 6.85
N PRO A 159 -2.79 18.57 6.19
CA PRO A 159 -1.56 19.26 5.87
C PRO A 159 -1.82 20.25 4.72
N HIS A 160 -1.25 21.44 4.85
CA HIS A 160 -1.45 22.52 3.91
C HIS A 160 -0.47 22.40 2.73
N TYR A 161 -0.86 21.68 1.67
CA TYR A 161 0.03 21.40 0.54
C TYR A 161 -0.26 22.29 -0.67
N SER A 162 0.14 23.55 -0.61
CA SER A 162 -0.15 24.54 -1.66
C SER A 162 0.84 24.56 -2.85
N ARG A 163 1.79 23.63 -2.98
CA ARG A 163 2.86 23.71 -4.02
C ARG A 163 3.38 22.37 -4.57
N PHE A 164 2.53 21.56 -5.23
CA PHE A 164 2.99 20.29 -5.85
C PHE A 164 2.52 20.04 -7.29
N GLY A 165 2.21 21.09 -8.06
CA GLY A 165 1.79 20.96 -9.48
C GLY A 165 2.66 20.00 -10.31
N PRO A 166 4.02 20.13 -10.28
CA PRO A 166 4.90 19.23 -11.02
C PRO A 166 4.86 17.77 -10.55
N LEU A 167 4.76 17.51 -9.24
CA LEU A 167 4.68 16.14 -8.71
C LEU A 167 3.34 15.48 -9.04
N ALA A 168 2.25 16.25 -9.00
CA ALA A 168 0.94 15.77 -9.44
C ALA A 168 0.92 15.44 -10.95
N LEU A 169 1.61 16.23 -11.77
CA LEU A 169 1.80 15.92 -13.19
C LEU A 169 2.63 14.64 -13.38
N ALA A 170 3.73 14.48 -12.64
CA ALA A 170 4.55 13.27 -12.67
C ALA A 170 3.73 12.03 -12.28
N HIS A 171 2.92 12.11 -11.23
CA HIS A 171 1.99 11.04 -10.84
C HIS A 171 1.00 10.70 -11.95
N ARG A 172 0.40 11.70 -12.60
CA ARG A 172 -0.53 11.49 -13.72
C ARG A 172 0.15 10.81 -14.91
N MET A 173 1.38 11.20 -15.24
CA MET A 173 2.19 10.55 -16.28
C MET A 173 2.53 9.11 -15.91
N PHE A 174 2.88 8.86 -14.65
CA PHE A 174 3.10 7.51 -14.14
C PHE A 174 1.85 6.63 -14.27
N LEU A 175 0.67 7.12 -13.87
CA LEU A 175 -0.60 6.39 -14.00
C LEU A 175 -0.92 6.04 -15.46
N PHE A 176 -0.65 6.95 -16.40
CA PHE A 176 -0.79 6.67 -17.83
C PHE A 176 0.20 5.59 -18.30
N GLY A 177 1.45 5.66 -17.83
CA GLY A 177 2.51 4.71 -18.16
C GLY A 177 2.28 3.29 -17.62
N LEU A 178 1.52 3.10 -16.53
CA LEU A 178 1.25 1.79 -15.92
C LEU A 178 0.71 0.74 -16.92
N ASN A 179 -0.04 1.17 -17.93
CA ASN A 179 -0.58 0.25 -18.96
C ASN A 179 0.51 -0.48 -19.75
N TYR A 180 1.74 0.06 -19.76
CA TYR A 180 2.88 -0.49 -20.50
C TYR A 180 3.92 -1.14 -19.57
N MET A 181 3.92 -0.83 -18.28
CA MET A 181 4.97 -1.28 -17.34
C MET A 181 5.07 -2.80 -17.22
N GLY A 182 3.96 -3.52 -17.33
CA GLY A 182 3.94 -4.99 -17.34
C GLY A 182 4.91 -5.60 -18.35
N ARG A 183 5.10 -4.96 -19.52
CA ARG A 183 5.90 -5.48 -20.63
C ARG A 183 7.39 -5.58 -20.33
N PHE A 184 7.90 -4.88 -19.31
CA PHE A 184 9.32 -4.88 -18.96
C PHE A 184 9.68 -5.93 -17.90
N TYR A 185 8.68 -6.58 -17.29
CA TYR A 185 8.94 -7.67 -16.37
C TYR A 185 9.30 -8.96 -17.11
N ARG A 186 10.28 -9.69 -16.60
CA ARG A 186 10.72 -10.98 -17.11
C ARG A 186 11.12 -11.89 -15.96
N ALA A 187 10.86 -13.18 -16.11
CA ALA A 187 11.52 -14.19 -15.29
C ALA A 187 12.87 -14.58 -15.94
N ASN A 188 13.90 -14.82 -15.13
CA ASN A 188 15.17 -15.41 -15.55
C ASN A 188 15.12 -16.95 -15.42
N ASP A 189 16.25 -17.64 -15.64
CA ASP A 189 16.30 -19.10 -15.68
C ASP A 189 16.15 -19.78 -14.30
N ALA A 190 16.24 -19.02 -13.20
CA ALA A 190 15.96 -19.54 -11.86
C ALA A 190 14.46 -19.76 -11.60
N CYS A 191 13.56 -19.28 -12.48
CA CYS A 191 12.13 -19.46 -12.25
C CYS A 191 11.69 -20.91 -12.48
N THR A 192 11.13 -21.50 -11.43
CA THR A 192 10.62 -22.88 -11.35
C THR A 192 9.20 -23.06 -11.88
N GLY A 193 8.53 -21.99 -12.32
CA GLY A 193 7.13 -22.05 -12.75
C GLY A 193 6.10 -22.25 -11.63
N CYS A 194 6.49 -22.06 -10.36
CA CYS A 194 5.63 -22.30 -9.19
C CYS A 194 4.36 -21.45 -9.07
N GLY A 195 4.19 -20.41 -9.90
CA GLY A 195 2.97 -19.59 -9.89
C GLY A 195 2.82 -18.61 -8.72
N ALA A 196 3.75 -18.54 -7.76
CA ALA A 196 3.66 -17.61 -6.61
C ALA A 196 3.39 -16.14 -7.01
N CYS A 197 3.99 -15.70 -8.12
CA CYS A 197 3.75 -14.35 -8.66
C CYS A 197 2.33 -14.13 -9.20
N VAL A 198 1.67 -15.17 -9.70
CA VAL A 198 0.27 -15.13 -10.14
C VAL A 198 -0.63 -14.98 -8.93
N THR A 199 -0.45 -15.83 -7.93
CA THR A 199 -1.23 -15.84 -6.68
C THR A 199 -1.17 -14.50 -5.95
N MET A 200 0.02 -13.90 -5.86
CA MET A 200 0.22 -12.65 -5.12
C MET A 200 -0.08 -11.38 -5.93
N CYS A 201 -0.45 -11.50 -7.22
CA CYS A 201 -0.68 -10.32 -8.05
C CYS A 201 -1.99 -9.62 -7.68
N PRO A 202 -1.97 -8.40 -7.12
CA PRO A 202 -3.19 -7.71 -6.69
C PRO A 202 -4.11 -7.28 -7.85
N THR A 203 -3.59 -7.28 -9.07
CA THR A 203 -4.34 -6.91 -10.29
C THR A 203 -4.65 -8.11 -11.18
N GLN A 204 -4.23 -9.32 -10.75
CA GLN A 204 -4.36 -10.56 -11.53
C GLN A 204 -3.86 -10.42 -12.98
N CYS A 205 -2.87 -9.55 -13.22
CA CYS A 205 -2.36 -9.26 -14.55
C CYS A 205 -1.26 -10.25 -14.98
N ILE A 206 -0.97 -11.28 -14.20
CA ILE A 206 0.09 -12.26 -14.47
C ILE A 206 -0.57 -13.60 -14.75
N ALA A 207 -0.16 -14.28 -15.81
CA ALA A 207 -0.53 -15.65 -16.11
C ALA A 207 0.72 -16.46 -16.47
N LEU A 208 0.70 -17.76 -16.24
CA LEU A 208 1.73 -18.66 -16.76
C LEU A 208 1.39 -18.99 -18.23
N ASP A 209 2.42 -19.07 -19.08
CA ASP A 209 2.29 -19.62 -20.43
C ASP A 209 2.43 -21.16 -20.44
N SER A 210 2.47 -21.76 -21.64
CA SER A 210 2.59 -23.21 -21.83
C SER A 210 3.85 -23.81 -21.20
N ASP A 211 4.90 -23.01 -21.04
CA ASP A 211 6.19 -23.44 -20.49
C ASP A 211 6.29 -23.13 -18.99
N ALA A 212 5.16 -22.86 -18.34
CA ALA A 212 5.05 -22.41 -16.95
C ALA A 212 5.82 -21.10 -16.66
N ARG A 213 6.04 -20.24 -17.66
CA ARG A 213 6.75 -18.96 -17.49
C ARG A 213 5.75 -17.83 -17.27
N PRO A 214 5.98 -16.92 -16.29
CA PRO A 214 5.06 -15.82 -16.04
C PRO A 214 5.10 -14.80 -17.18
N ARG A 215 3.91 -14.36 -17.59
CA ARG A 215 3.66 -13.31 -18.58
C ARG A 215 2.77 -12.23 -17.97
N TRP A 216 3.20 -10.98 -18.09
CA TRP A 216 2.50 -9.82 -17.59
C TRP A 216 1.64 -9.20 -18.69
N LYS A 217 0.34 -9.13 -18.44
CA LYS A 217 -0.65 -8.44 -19.27
C LYS A 217 -0.71 -6.96 -18.90
N ALA A 218 -1.52 -6.20 -19.64
CA ALA A 218 -1.86 -4.83 -19.27
C ALA A 218 -2.54 -4.79 -17.88
N GLY A 219 -2.46 -3.65 -17.20
CA GLY A 219 -3.05 -3.48 -15.88
C GLY A 219 -2.11 -3.73 -14.70
N CYS A 220 -0.81 -3.97 -14.93
CA CYS A 220 0.17 -4.01 -13.85
C CYS A 220 0.18 -2.71 -13.03
N GLU A 221 0.17 -2.83 -11.71
CA GLU A 221 0.23 -1.69 -10.78
C GLU A 221 1.66 -1.20 -10.50
N HIS A 222 2.67 -1.92 -11.00
CA HIS A 222 4.09 -1.65 -10.74
C HIS A 222 4.43 -1.61 -9.23
N CYS A 223 3.71 -2.41 -8.44
CA CYS A 223 3.80 -2.44 -6.97
C CYS A 223 5.02 -3.17 -6.40
N MET A 224 5.84 -3.78 -7.25
CA MET A 224 7.00 -4.62 -6.90
C MET A 224 6.71 -5.87 -6.06
N CYS A 225 5.44 -6.25 -5.87
CA CYS A 225 5.07 -7.45 -5.12
C CYS A 225 5.75 -8.71 -5.68
N CYS A 226 5.54 -9.02 -6.97
CA CYS A 226 6.10 -10.23 -7.59
C CYS A 226 7.64 -10.29 -7.60
N VAL A 227 8.32 -9.15 -7.80
CA VAL A 227 9.79 -9.06 -7.75
C VAL A 227 10.30 -9.39 -6.35
N ASN A 228 9.68 -8.82 -5.33
CA ASN A 228 10.12 -8.97 -3.95
C ASN A 228 9.71 -10.30 -3.30
N PHE A 229 8.63 -10.91 -3.78
CA PHE A 229 8.05 -12.11 -3.18
C PHE A 229 8.49 -13.41 -3.87
N CYS A 230 9.02 -13.35 -5.09
CA CYS A 230 9.45 -14.56 -5.81
C CYS A 230 10.46 -15.37 -4.95
N PRO A 231 10.17 -16.63 -4.61
CA PRO A 231 11.04 -17.44 -3.74
C PRO A 231 12.43 -17.65 -4.36
N GLU A 232 12.48 -17.79 -5.68
CA GLU A 232 13.72 -17.94 -6.45
C GLU A 232 14.39 -16.61 -6.83
N ALA A 233 13.83 -15.48 -6.37
CA ALA A 233 14.23 -14.13 -6.78
C ALA A 233 14.30 -13.92 -8.31
N ALA A 234 13.58 -14.73 -9.09
CA ALA A 234 13.74 -14.88 -10.53
C ALA A 234 13.10 -13.78 -11.37
N ILE A 235 12.24 -12.94 -10.78
CA ILE A 235 11.46 -11.91 -11.49
C ILE A 235 12.22 -10.58 -11.45
N GLU A 236 12.45 -10.01 -12.63
CA GLU A 236 13.16 -8.75 -12.81
C GLU A 236 12.35 -7.72 -13.62
N PHE A 237 12.52 -6.44 -13.32
CA PHE A 237 12.08 -5.32 -14.15
C PHE A 237 13.24 -4.81 -14.99
N GLY A 238 13.33 -5.28 -16.24
CA GLY A 238 14.47 -5.03 -17.10
C GLY A 238 15.80 -5.37 -16.42
N ARG A 239 16.82 -4.53 -16.61
CA ARG A 239 18.12 -4.68 -15.93
C ARG A 239 18.18 -4.00 -14.56
N SER A 240 17.17 -3.20 -14.23
CA SER A 240 17.20 -2.27 -13.09
C SER A 240 17.13 -2.94 -11.72
N THR A 241 16.58 -4.15 -11.64
CA THR A 241 16.39 -4.88 -10.39
C THR A 241 17.32 -6.09 -10.25
N LYS A 242 18.16 -6.36 -11.25
CA LYS A 242 19.04 -7.53 -11.30
C LYS A 242 20.05 -7.48 -10.17
N GLY A 243 20.12 -8.56 -9.40
CA GLY A 243 21.07 -8.71 -8.29
C GLY A 243 20.76 -7.86 -7.05
N LYS A 244 19.61 -7.17 -7.03
CA LYS A 244 19.20 -6.33 -5.91
C LYS A 244 18.48 -7.12 -4.82
N LYS A 245 18.68 -6.70 -3.57
CA LYS A 245 18.03 -7.30 -2.39
C LYS A 245 16.51 -7.25 -2.52
N ARG A 246 15.85 -8.36 -2.16
CA ARG A 246 14.39 -8.44 -2.08
C ARG A 246 13.90 -8.13 -0.67
N TYR A 247 12.86 -7.31 -0.58
CA TYR A 247 12.24 -6.91 0.67
C TYR A 247 10.74 -7.18 0.67
N THR A 248 10.28 -7.87 1.70
CA THR A 248 8.87 -8.06 1.97
C THR A 248 8.63 -8.13 3.47
N TYR A 249 7.63 -7.40 3.96
CA TYR A 249 7.14 -7.52 5.33
C TYR A 249 6.41 -8.86 5.53
N TRP A 250 5.82 -9.41 4.47
CA TRP A 250 5.01 -10.64 4.53
C TRP A 250 5.79 -11.88 5.01
N MET A 251 7.11 -11.90 4.86
CA MET A 251 7.93 -13.07 5.18
C MET A 251 8.60 -12.92 6.54
N ASP A 252 8.48 -13.94 7.37
CA ASP A 252 9.44 -14.19 8.45
C ASP A 252 10.58 -15.04 7.86
N LYS A 253 11.66 -14.37 7.43
CA LYS A 253 12.83 -15.06 6.84
C LYS A 253 13.50 -16.03 7.81
N ALA A 254 13.32 -15.87 9.13
CA ALA A 254 13.88 -16.79 10.13
C ALA A 254 13.08 -18.09 10.22
N LYS A 255 11.78 -18.05 9.89
CA LYS A 255 10.86 -19.21 9.95
C LYS A 255 10.54 -19.79 8.58
N GLY A 256 10.85 -19.07 7.50
CA GLY A 256 10.49 -19.47 6.14
C GLY A 256 8.99 -19.39 5.85
N THR A 257 8.19 -18.78 6.71
CA THR A 257 6.72 -18.73 6.62
C THR A 257 6.19 -17.31 6.45
N LEU A 258 4.94 -17.20 6.00
CA LEU A 258 4.23 -15.92 5.94
C LEU A 258 3.82 -15.48 7.35
N ARG A 259 4.01 -14.19 7.66
CA ARG A 259 3.53 -13.58 8.92
C ARG A 259 2.01 -13.65 9.11
N HIS A 260 1.25 -14.12 8.12
CA HIS A 260 -0.22 -14.28 8.20
C HIS A 260 -0.70 -15.66 8.64
N GLU A 261 0.16 -16.65 8.81
CA GLU A 261 -0.29 -17.98 9.25
C GLU A 261 -0.50 -18.09 10.77
N SER A 262 -0.22 -17.04 11.55
CA SER A 262 -0.36 -17.06 13.02
C SER A 262 -1.61 -16.37 13.56
N GLY A 263 -2.66 -16.20 12.75
CA GLY A 263 -3.88 -15.51 13.18
C GLY A 263 -5.09 -15.86 12.33
N SER A 264 -5.52 -17.12 12.41
CA SER A 264 -6.90 -17.56 12.14
C SER A 264 -7.79 -17.26 13.32
#